data_AF-A0A3B9FZX5-F1
#
_entry.id   AF-A0A3B9FZX5-F1
#
_cell.length_a   1.000
_cell.length_b   1.000
_cell.length_c   1.000
_cell.angle_alpha   90.00
_cell.angle_beta   90.00
_cell.angle_gamma   90.00
#
_symmetry.space_group_name_H-M   'P 1'
#
loop_
_entity.id
_entity.type
_entity.pdbx_description
1 polymer ?
#
loop_
_entity_poly.entity_id
_entity_poly.type
_entity_poly.pdbx_seq_one_letter_code
_entity_poly.pdbx_strand_id
1 'polypeptide(L)'
;MDKLNGTTLLEMLESGNNNLNNHQSEINALNVFPVPDGDTGTNMSLTSSNGIAEAVKSGSKSLPVVAKTFSRGLLMGARGNSGV
;
A
#
# COMPACT_ATOMS: atom_id res chain seq x y z
N MET A 1 -20.27 -17.08 9.75
CA MET A 1 -19.89 -15.66 9.54
C MET A 1 -18.38 -15.62 9.51
N ASP A 2 -17.80 -15.48 8.32
CA ASP A 2 -16.36 -15.26 8.18
C ASP A 2 -16.03 -13.89 8.76
N LYS A 3 -15.40 -13.87 9.93
CA LYS A 3 -14.96 -12.64 10.57
C LYS A 3 -13.59 -12.28 10.00
N LEU A 4 -13.52 -11.13 9.34
CA LEU A 4 -12.25 -10.52 8.93
C LEU A 4 -11.32 -10.44 10.16
N ASN A 5 -10.14 -11.03 10.04
CA ASN A 5 -9.09 -11.00 11.07
C ASN A 5 -7.81 -10.37 10.49
N GLY A 6 -6.77 -10.20 11.31
CA GLY A 6 -5.53 -9.56 10.86
C GLY A 6 -4.78 -10.35 9.78
N THR A 7 -4.86 -11.68 9.80
CA THR A 7 -4.27 -12.52 8.74
C THR A 7 -4.97 -12.29 7.41
N THR A 8 -6.31 -12.37 7.37
CA THR A 8 -7.07 -12.13 6.14
C THR A 8 -6.88 -10.69 5.65
N LEU A 9 -6.81 -9.70 6.55
CA LEU A 9 -6.50 -8.33 6.16
C LEU A 9 -5.11 -8.21 5.53
N LEU A 10 -4.09 -8.85 6.10
CA LEU A 10 -2.74 -8.81 5.58
C LEU A 10 -2.65 -9.44 4.18
N GLU A 11 -3.29 -10.59 3.98
CA GLU A 11 -3.37 -11.26 2.66
C GLU A 11 -4.08 -10.37 1.62
N MET A 12 -5.16 -9.68 2.02
CA MET A 12 -5.85 -8.72 1.14
C MET A 12 -4.96 -7.53 0.78
N LEU A 13 -4.20 -7.00 1.73
CA LEU A 13 -3.27 -5.89 1.49
C LEU A 13 -2.13 -6.32 0.55
N GLU A 14 -1.54 -7.49 0.77
CA GLU A 14 -0.51 -8.06 -0.11
C GLU A 14 -1.03 -8.28 -1.54
N SER A 15 -2.23 -8.84 -1.68
CA SER A 15 -2.88 -9.01 -2.98
C SER A 15 -3.14 -7.67 -3.67
N GLY A 16 -3.60 -6.65 -2.93
CA GLY A 16 -3.81 -5.31 -3.44
C GLY A 16 -2.51 -4.66 -3.92
N ASN A 17 -1.41 -4.82 -3.17
CA ASN A 17 -0.10 -4.31 -3.55
C ASN A 17 0.48 -5.01 -4.77
N ASN A 18 0.29 -6.33 -4.89
CA ASN A 18 0.68 -7.07 -6.10
C ASN A 18 -0.08 -6.54 -7.32
N ASN A 19 -1.39 -6.30 -7.19
CA ASN A 19 -2.18 -5.72 -8.27
C ASN A 19 -1.70 -4.31 -8.64
N LEU A 20 -1.40 -3.48 -7.63
CA LEU A 20 -0.84 -2.14 -7.83
C LEU A 20 0.52 -2.18 -8.56
N ASN A 21 1.40 -3.10 -8.17
CA ASN A 21 2.71 -3.28 -8.82
C ASN A 21 2.56 -3.72 -10.27
N ASN A 22 1.64 -4.65 -10.56
CA ASN A 22 1.39 -5.14 -11.91
C ASN A 22 0.89 -4.04 -12.85
N HIS A 23 0.18 -3.04 -12.34
CA HIS A 23 -0.37 -1.93 -13.11
C HIS A 23 0.40 -0.61 -12.89
N GLN A 24 1.59 -0.67 -12.27
CA GLN A 24 2.39 0.52 -11.93
C GLN A 24 2.62 1.43 -13.15
N SER A 25 3.03 0.84 -14.29
CA SER A 25 3.29 1.59 -15.52
C SER A 25 2.03 2.20 -16.13
N GLU A 26 0.89 1.52 -16.03
CA GLU A 26 -0.40 2.06 -16.47
C GLU A 26 -0.80 3.26 -15.61
N ILE A 27 -0.67 3.15 -14.29
CA ILE A 27 -0.99 4.23 -13.35
C ILE A 27 -0.06 5.43 -13.55
N ASN A 28 1.23 5.21 -13.78
CA ASN A 28 2.18 6.26 -14.17
C ASN A 28 1.72 7.01 -15.42
N ALA A 29 1.06 6.32 -16.37
CA ALA A 29 0.55 6.93 -17.60
C ALA A 29 -0.83 7.60 -17.43
N LEU A 30 -1.54 7.39 -16.32
CA LEU A 30 -2.84 8.02 -16.05
C LEU A 30 -2.71 9.43 -15.49
N ASN A 31 -1.71 9.69 -14.62
CA ASN A 31 -1.53 11.00 -14.01
C ASN A 31 -0.78 11.96 -14.94
N VAL A 32 -1.51 12.56 -15.88
CA VAL A 32 -0.96 13.43 -16.94
C VAL A 32 -1.26 14.92 -16.74
N PHE A 33 -1.77 15.34 -15.57
CA PHE A 33 -2.20 16.72 -15.32
C PHE A 33 -1.50 17.35 -14.10
N PRO A 34 -1.06 18.62 -14.14
CA PRO A 34 -0.91 19.50 -15.31
C PRO A 34 0.34 19.16 -16.15
N VAL A 35 1.27 18.37 -15.58
CA VAL A 35 2.50 17.88 -16.22
C VAL A 35 2.63 16.39 -15.88
N PRO A 36 2.89 15.51 -16.85
CA PRO A 36 3.14 14.09 -16.57
C PRO A 36 4.51 13.92 -15.88
N ASP A 37 4.50 13.74 -14.56
CA ASP A 37 5.67 13.32 -13.78
C ASP A 37 5.99 11.83 -13.98
N GLY A 38 5.00 11.05 -14.41
CA GLY A 38 5.16 9.65 -14.78
C GLY A 38 5.54 8.75 -13.61
N ASP A 39 5.29 9.19 -12.38
CA ASP A 39 5.76 8.52 -11.16
C ASP A 39 4.65 8.14 -10.18
N THR A 40 3.39 8.44 -10.48
CA THR A 40 2.25 8.21 -9.56
C THR A 40 2.10 6.75 -9.14
N GLY A 41 2.13 5.82 -10.09
CA GLY A 41 2.12 4.38 -9.80
C GLY A 41 3.35 3.96 -9.00
N THR A 42 4.53 4.49 -9.33
CA THR A 42 5.77 4.23 -8.58
C THR A 42 5.66 4.69 -7.12
N ASN A 43 5.15 5.91 -6.91
CA ASN A 43 4.96 6.51 -5.60
C ASN A 43 3.95 5.72 -4.76
N MET A 44 2.83 5.30 -5.36
CA MET A 44 1.86 4.43 -4.70
C MET A 44 2.44 3.06 -4.34
N SER A 45 3.14 2.40 -5.28
CA SER A 45 3.75 1.08 -5.06
C SER A 45 4.76 1.09 -3.91
N LEU A 46 5.65 2.08 -3.89
CA LEU A 46 6.66 2.24 -2.83
C LEU A 46 6.00 2.52 -1.47
N THR A 47 5.00 3.38 -1.45
CA THR A 47 4.26 3.71 -0.22
C THR A 47 3.54 2.48 0.33
N SER A 48 2.78 1.79 -0.51
CA SER A 48 2.03 0.57 -0.16
C SER A 48 2.94 -0.55 0.31
N SER A 49 4.07 -0.76 -0.39
CA SER A 49 5.07 -1.77 -0.01
C SER A 49 5.69 -1.48 1.36
N ASN A 50 5.90 -0.21 1.73
CA ASN A 50 6.35 0.16 3.08
C ASN A 50 5.29 -0.15 4.15
N GLY A 51 4.04 0.19 3.88
CA GLY A 51 2.89 -0.16 4.73
C GLY A 51 2.83 -1.66 5.02
N ILE A 52 2.92 -2.48 3.98
CA ILE A 52 2.90 -3.94 4.11
C ILE A 52 4.09 -4.44 4.91
N ALA A 53 5.30 -3.96 4.62
CA ALA A 53 6.50 -4.38 5.35
C ALA A 53 6.37 -4.12 6.86
N GLU A 54 5.84 -2.95 7.27
CA GLU A 54 5.62 -2.65 8.68
C GLU A 54 4.49 -3.49 9.30
N ALA A 55 3.44 -3.80 8.54
CA ALA A 55 2.37 -4.70 8.99
C ALA A 55 2.86 -6.14 9.19
N VAL A 56 3.65 -6.68 8.25
CA VAL A 56 4.30 -8.00 8.35
C VAL A 56 5.25 -8.04 9.55
N LYS A 57 6.09 -7.00 9.71
CA LYS A 57 7.06 -6.89 10.81
C LYS A 57 6.41 -6.88 12.19
N SER A 58 5.14 -6.46 12.29
CA SER A 58 4.39 -6.51 13.55
C SER A 58 4.19 -7.94 14.07
N GLY A 59 4.20 -8.95 13.18
CA GLY A 59 3.92 -10.36 13.49
C GLY A 59 2.51 -10.61 14.06
N SER A 60 1.63 -9.61 14.05
CA SER A 60 0.32 -9.68 14.71
C SER A 60 -0.75 -10.26 13.80
N LYS A 61 -1.61 -11.11 14.37
CA LYS A 61 -2.86 -11.57 13.71
C LYS A 61 -4.08 -10.73 14.13
N SER A 62 -3.86 -9.69 14.93
CA SER A 62 -4.91 -8.80 15.40
C SER A 62 -5.23 -7.75 14.34
N LEU A 63 -6.50 -7.69 13.90
CA LEU A 63 -6.95 -6.76 12.87
C LEU A 63 -6.62 -5.29 13.21
N PRO A 64 -6.90 -4.77 14.42
CA PRO A 64 -6.51 -3.41 14.80
C PRO A 64 -5.01 -3.15 14.75
N VAL A 65 -4.19 -4.15 15.10
CA VAL A 65 -2.73 -4.00 15.08
C VAL A 65 -2.24 -3.93 13.64
N VAL A 66 -2.64 -4.87 12.79
CA VAL A 66 -2.29 -4.90 11.35
C VAL A 66 -2.69 -3.59 10.68
N ALA A 67 -3.93 -3.13 10.89
CA ALA A 67 -4.41 -1.88 10.31
C ALA A 67 -3.60 -0.66 10.79
N LYS A 68 -3.28 -0.60 12.08
CA LYS A 68 -2.50 0.50 12.67
C LYS A 68 -1.06 0.52 12.16
N THR A 69 -0.40 -0.63 12.08
CA THR A 69 0.98 -0.73 11.58
C THR A 69 1.05 -0.46 10.09
N PHE A 70 0.08 -0.94 9.32
CA PHE A 70 -0.05 -0.63 7.90
C PHE A 70 -0.20 0.88 7.67
N SER A 71 -1.17 1.53 8.34
CA SER A 71 -1.39 2.97 8.23
C SER A 71 -0.16 3.80 8.64
N ARG A 72 0.54 3.39 9.70
CA ARG A 72 1.79 4.04 10.11
C ARG A 72 2.90 3.86 9.07
N GLY A 73 3.04 2.67 8.49
CA GLY A 73 4.01 2.39 7.44
C GLY A 73 3.71 3.18 6.16
N LEU A 74 2.45 3.31 5.76
CA LEU A 74 2.06 4.21 4.66
C LEU A 74 2.55 5.64 4.92
N LEU A 75 2.23 6.20 6.10
CA LEU A 75 2.60 7.57 6.45
C LEU A 75 4.13 7.77 6.50
N MET A 76 4.87 6.81 7.04
CA MET A 76 6.33 6.91 7.16
C MET A 76 7.08 6.62 5.86
N GLY A 77 6.50 5.80 4.99
CA GLY A 77 7.04 5.41 3.70
C GLY A 77 6.50 6.22 2.53
N ALA A 78 5.65 7.21 2.79
CA ALA A 78 4.98 8.05 1.82
C ALA A 78 5.96 8.62 0.77
N ARG A 79 5.62 8.45 -0.51
CA ARG A 79 6.35 9.01 -1.64
C ARG A 79 5.44 9.91 -2.46
N GLY A 80 5.95 11.10 -2.81
CA GLY A 80 5.21 12.09 -3.57
C GLY A 80 3.87 12.45 -2.93
N ASN A 81 2.96 13.01 -3.73
CA ASN A 81 1.61 13.33 -3.27
C ASN A 81 0.74 12.08 -3.10
N SER A 82 1.10 10.96 -3.71
CA SER A 82 0.32 9.73 -3.66
C SER A 82 0.46 8.98 -2.33
N GLY A 83 1.42 9.35 -1.49
CA GLY A 83 1.65 8.71 -0.19
C GLY A 83 1.26 9.55 1.04
N VAL A 84 1.00 10.85 0.87
CA VAL A 84 0.60 11.78 1.95
C VAL A 84 -0.91 11.83 2.06
#